data_AF-A0A959P141-F1
#
_entry.id   AF-A0A959P141-F1
#
_cell.length_a   1.000
_cell.length_b   1.000
_cell.length_c   1.000
_cell.angle_alpha   90.00
_cell.angle_beta   90.00
_cell.angle_gamma   90.00
#
_symmetry.space_group_name_H-M   'P 1'
#
loop_
_entity.id
_entity.type
_entity.pdbx_description
1 polymer ?
#
loop_
_entity_poly.entity_id
_entity_poly.type
_entity_poly.pdbx_seq_one_letter_code
_entity_poly.pdbx_strand_id
1 'polypeptide(L)' 'MLRYYQNNISKKIGNRCVFDPSCSRYSELAFREKGFFKGMVLTIDRLKRCRPENGGVDKLN' A
#
# COMPACT_ATOMS: atom_id res chain seq x y z
N MET A 1 -4.02 -22.26 19.93
CA MET A 1 -2.69 -21.62 19.97
C MET A 1 -2.26 -20.96 18.65
N LEU A 2 -2.55 -21.52 17.46
CA LEU A 2 -2.19 -20.87 16.17
C LEU A 2 -2.90 -19.53 15.87
N ARG A 3 -4.17 -19.38 16.26
CA ARG A 3 -4.98 -18.17 16.01
C ARG A 3 -4.49 -16.92 16.76
N TYR A 4 -3.85 -17.10 17.92
CA TYR A 4 -3.32 -15.97 18.70
C TYR A 4 -2.04 -15.40 18.09
N TYR A 5 -1.20 -16.26 17.49
CA TYR A 5 -0.04 -15.84 16.71
C TYR A 5 -0.44 -15.13 15.42
N GLN A 6 -1.47 -15.63 14.72
CA GLN A 6 -2.02 -14.94 13.55
C GLN A 6 -2.52 -13.54 13.91
N ASN A 7 -3.19 -13.36 15.05
CA ASN A 7 -3.76 -12.06 15.42
C ASN A 7 -2.71 -11.05 15.97
N ASN A 8 -1.66 -11.53 16.65
CA ASN A 8 -0.60 -10.66 17.17
C ASN A 8 0.45 -10.28 16.11
N ILE A 9 0.73 -11.16 15.15
CA ILE A 9 1.53 -10.81 13.97
C ILE A 9 0.70 -9.98 13.00
N SER A 10 -0.61 -10.23 12.83
CA SER A 10 -1.49 -9.40 11.99
C SER A 10 -1.71 -7.99 12.54
N LYS A 11 -1.50 -7.74 13.85
CA LYS A 11 -1.52 -6.38 14.41
C LYS A 11 -0.18 -5.64 14.24
N LYS A 12 0.95 -6.35 14.16
CA LYS A 12 2.26 -5.78 13.78
C LYS A 12 2.44 -5.67 12.27
N ILE A 13 1.79 -6.52 11.48
CA ILE A 13 1.52 -6.34 10.03
C ILE A 13 0.30 -5.44 9.88
N GLY A 14 0.39 -4.24 10.45
CA GLY A 14 -0.58 -3.15 10.31
C GLY A 14 -0.60 -2.57 8.88
N ASN A 15 -0.63 -3.43 7.85
CA ASN A 15 -0.72 -3.07 6.45
C ASN A 15 -2.16 -3.17 5.94
N ARG A 16 -3.12 -2.61 6.68
CA ARG A 16 -4.31 -2.10 5.98
C ARG A 16 -3.86 -0.81 5.34
N CYS A 17 -3.40 -0.87 4.09
CA CYS A 17 -3.20 0.37 3.32
C CYS A 17 -4.48 1.19 3.50
N VAL A 18 -4.34 2.38 4.06
CA VAL A 18 -5.44 3.32 4.28
C VAL A 18 -5.96 3.85 2.94
N PHE A 19 -5.22 3.54 1.87
CA PHE A 19 -5.57 3.82 0.51
C PHE A 19 -6.19 2.61 -0.18
N ASP A 20 -7.28 2.87 -0.92
CA ASP A 20 -7.87 1.91 -1.86
C ASP A 20 -7.66 2.39 -3.32
N PRO A 21 -7.14 1.57 -4.23
CA PRO A 21 -6.61 0.22 -4.02
C PRO A 21 -5.34 0.22 -3.15
N SER A 22 -5.01 -0.94 -2.56
CA SER A 22 -3.85 -1.10 -1.67
C SER A 22 -2.55 -0.64 -2.31
N CYS A 23 -1.60 -0.17 -1.51
CA CYS A 23 -0.34 0.40 -1.99
C CYS A 23 0.43 -0.58 -2.90
N SER A 24 0.46 -1.88 -2.60
CA SER A 24 1.05 -2.90 -3.49
C SER A 24 0.29 -3.05 -4.81
N ARG A 25 -1.04 -2.98 -4.78
CA ARG A 25 -1.87 -3.04 -6.00
C ARG A 25 -1.66 -1.80 -6.86
N TYR A 26 -1.58 -0.62 -6.23
CA TYR A 26 -1.22 0.62 -6.91
C TYR A 26 0.18 0.54 -7.50
N SER A 27 1.16 0.01 -6.78
CA SER A 27 2.51 -0.17 -7.31
C SER A 27 2.52 -1.05 -8.55
N GLU A 28 1.85 -2.21 -8.50
CA GLU A 28 1.73 -3.10 -9.65
C GLU A 28 1.10 -2.40 -10.86
N LEU A 29 0.01 -1.65 -10.65
CA LEU A 29 -0.63 -0.84 -11.69
C LEU A 29 0.28 0.26 -12.22
N ALA A 30 0.97 0.99 -11.34
CA ALA A 30 1.85 2.09 -11.71
C ALA A 30 3.06 1.60 -12.51
N PHE A 31 3.63 0.45 -12.15
CA PHE A 31 4.68 -0.21 -12.90
C PHE A 31 4.20 -0.69 -14.28
N ARG A 32 2.96 -1.21 -14.35
CA ARG A 32 2.35 -1.68 -15.61
C ARG A 32 1.99 -0.54 -16.57
N GLU A 33 1.39 0.54 -16.08
CA GLU A 33 0.87 1.62 -16.93
C GLU A 33 1.88 2.75 -17.19
N LYS A 34 2.65 3.17 -16.17
CA LYS A 34 3.58 4.32 -16.30
C LYS A 34 5.03 3.87 -16.55
N GLY A 35 5.32 2.56 -16.45
CA GLY A 35 6.65 1.98 -16.61
C GLY A 35 7.48 1.99 -15.31
N PHE A 36 8.66 1.35 -15.33
CA PHE A 36 9.45 1.09 -14.12
C PHE A 36 9.83 2.37 -13.35
N PHE A 37 10.43 3.35 -14.02
CA PHE A 37 10.91 4.57 -13.38
C PHE A 37 9.79 5.44 -12.80
N LYS A 38 8.71 5.71 -13.55
CA LYS A 38 7.57 6.50 -13.06
C LYS A 38 6.78 5.74 -11.99
N GLY A 39 6.59 4.43 -12.16
CA GLY A 39 5.90 3.60 -11.18
C GLY A 39 6.62 3.55 -9.84
N MET A 40 7.96 3.53 -9.86
CA MET A 40 8.78 3.54 -8.65
C MET A 40 8.68 4.87 -7.91
N VAL A 41 8.76 6.01 -8.62
CA VAL A 41 8.64 7.34 -8.01
C VAL A 41 7.26 7.55 -7.38
N LEU A 42 6.18 7.20 -8.09
CA LEU A 42 4.80 7.30 -7.58
C LEU A 42 4.55 6.37 -6.39
N THR A 43 5.09 5.16 -6.44
CA THR A 43 5.01 4.19 -5.33
C THR A 43 5.73 4.70 -4.08
N ILE A 44 6.95 5.20 -4.22
CA ILE A 44 7.77 5.67 -3.09
C ILE A 44 7.14 6.90 -2.45
N ASP A 45 6.67 7.86 -3.24
CA ASP A 45 5.98 9.05 -2.72
C ASP A 45 4.72 8.64 -1.94
N ARG A 46 3.92 7.70 -2.47
CA ARG A 46 2.71 7.21 -1.80
C ARG A 46 3.03 6.39 -0.53
N LEU A 47 4.07 5.58 -0.56
CA LEU A 47 4.49 4.77 0.60
C LEU A 47 4.99 5.67 1.74
N LYS A 48 5.69 6.77 1.42
CA LYS A 48 6.09 7.80 2.40
C LYS A 48 4.89 8.50 3.05
N ARG A 49 3.78 8.64 2.31
CA ARG A 49 2.54 9.25 2.81
C ARG A 49 1.59 8.26 3.51
N CYS A 50 1.89 6.95 3.45
CA CYS A 50 1.07 5.90 4.03
C CYS A 50 1.12 5.96 5.57
N ARG A 51 0.22 6.76 6.14
CA ARG A 51 0.02 6.93 7.59
C ARG A 51 -1.47 6.68 7.89
N PRO A 52 -1.83 6.12 9.05
CA PRO A 52 -3.22 5.81 9.43
C PRO A 52 -4.19 7.00 9.33
N GLU A 53 -3.65 8.22 9.35
CA GLU A 53 -4.37 9.49 9.34
C GLU A 53 -4.68 10.00 7.92
N ASN A 54 -3.96 9.51 6.89
CA ASN A 54 -4.03 10.00 5.52
C ASN A 54 -4.65 8.94 4.59
N GLY A 55 -5.86 8.48 4.90
CA GLY A 55 -6.61 7.53 4.05
C GLY A 55 -7.25 8.18 2.82
N GLY A 56 -7.50 7.41 1.76
CA GLY A 56 -8.18 7.91 0.56
C GLY A 56 -8.29 6.91 -0.60
N VAL A 57 -9.18 7.19 -1.56
CA VAL A 57 -9.25 6.41 -2.81
C VAL A 57 -8.39 7.13 -3.85
N ASP A 58 -7.25 6.54 -4.23
CA ASP A 58 -6.38 7.13 -5.25
C ASP A 58 -6.21 6.14 -6.40
N LYS A 59 -6.89 6.48 -7.49
CA LYS A 59 -6.86 5.79 -8.78
C LYS A 59 -5.75 6.43 -9.61
N LEU A 60 -4.85 5.60 -10.12
CA LEU A 60 -3.83 6.00 -11.08
C LEU A 60 -4.53 6.68 -12.28
N ASN A 61 -4.41 8.00 -12.40
CA ASN A 61 -4.78 8.78 -13.59
C ASN A 61 -3.50 9.14 -14.37
#